data_AF-A0A2N5XKC3-F1
#
_entry.id   AF-A0A2N5XKC3-F1
#
_cell.length_a   1.000
_cell.length_b   1.000
_cell.length_c   1.000
_cell.angle_alpha   90.00
_cell.angle_beta   90.00
_cell.angle_gamma   90.00
#
_symmetry.space_group_name_H-M   'P 1'
#
loop_
_entity.id
_entity.type
_entity.pdbx_description
1 polymer ?
#
loop_
_entity_poly.entity_id
_entity_poly.type
_entity_poly.pdbx_seq_one_letter_code
_entity_poly.pdbx_strand_id
1 'polypeptide(L)'
;MSKSIYKPTFWLFCLGALAALGILISLGNWQVARLAWKEQLISDVDSRVASAPIEAPGPDQWASVSRDTHVYTPVTVTGTYDHASEVHVWFALGRPQGGAYGGPGYLILSRFITSQGWDVIVNRGFVPDAMKEPQSRPETLVEGEQTLTGLMRFDEPKNWNSPAADKIKNVWIVRQVNEMADYLKLDPAKTAPYWIDLTQGQGVNGLPQGGETRITFTNTHLQYALTWFGLAIVLVLVFAVWLFKAIRSPQEPVE
;
A
#
# COMPACT_ATOMS: atom_id res chain seq x y z
N MET A 1 43.57 -33.85 -25.78
CA MET A 1 42.89 -32.76 -25.04
C MET A 1 43.41 -31.43 -25.54
N SER A 2 42.54 -30.44 -25.71
CA SER A 2 42.89 -29.08 -26.15
C SER A 2 43.81 -28.39 -25.11
N LYS A 3 44.89 -27.71 -25.56
CA LYS A 3 45.76 -26.89 -24.69
C LYS A 3 45.01 -25.72 -24.03
N SER A 4 43.80 -25.38 -24.51
CA SER A 4 42.94 -24.31 -23.97
C SER A 4 42.52 -24.53 -22.53
N ILE A 5 42.39 -25.79 -22.07
CA ILE A 5 41.89 -26.14 -20.73
C ILE A 5 42.92 -25.77 -19.64
N TYR A 6 44.20 -25.65 -20.01
CA TYR A 6 45.28 -25.30 -19.09
C TYR A 6 45.49 -23.79 -18.95
N LYS A 7 44.77 -22.97 -19.74
CA LYS A 7 44.86 -21.51 -19.62
C LYS A 7 44.05 -21.04 -18.39
N PRO A 8 44.58 -20.14 -17.55
CA PRO A 8 43.85 -19.62 -16.39
C PRO A 8 42.55 -18.91 -16.78
N THR A 9 42.50 -18.33 -17.98
CA THR A 9 41.31 -17.68 -18.54
C THR A 9 40.13 -18.63 -18.74
N PHE A 10 40.38 -19.92 -19.03
CA PHE A 10 39.33 -20.94 -19.15
C PHE A 10 38.63 -21.16 -17.80
N TRP A 11 39.42 -21.36 -16.75
CA TRP A 11 38.89 -21.57 -15.39
C TRP A 11 38.19 -20.34 -14.83
N LEU A 12 38.70 -19.14 -15.13
CA LEU A 12 38.02 -17.89 -14.77
C LEU A 12 36.65 -17.78 -15.43
N PHE A 13 36.51 -18.16 -16.70
CA PHE A 13 35.22 -18.15 -17.39
C PHE A 13 34.25 -19.19 -16.80
N CYS A 14 34.72 -20.40 -16.50
CA CYS A 14 33.92 -21.43 -15.81
C CYS A 14 33.43 -20.96 -14.44
N LEU A 15 34.32 -20.36 -13.64
CA LEU A 15 33.98 -19.81 -12.33
C LEU A 15 32.97 -18.65 -12.45
N GLY A 16 33.17 -17.75 -13.42
CA GLY A 16 32.25 -16.65 -13.69
C GLY A 16 30.85 -17.14 -14.10
N ALA A 17 30.77 -18.14 -14.99
CA ALA A 17 29.50 -18.75 -15.39
C ALA A 17 28.80 -19.45 -14.21
N LEU A 18 29.55 -20.17 -13.38
CA LEU A 18 29.01 -20.82 -12.18
C LEU A 18 28.49 -19.79 -11.16
N ALA A 19 29.24 -18.72 -10.92
CA ALA A 19 28.83 -17.64 -10.04
C ALA A 19 27.56 -16.94 -10.56
N ALA A 20 27.53 -16.61 -11.84
CA ALA A 20 26.35 -16.02 -12.48
C ALA A 20 25.13 -16.94 -12.39
N LEU A 21 25.29 -18.24 -12.65
CA LEU A 21 24.23 -19.23 -12.50
C LEU A 21 23.71 -19.29 -11.06
N GLY A 22 24.60 -19.33 -10.08
CA GLY A 22 24.24 -19.31 -8.66
C GLY A 22 23.44 -18.07 -8.26
N ILE A 23 23.83 -16.90 -8.78
CA ILE A 23 23.08 -15.65 -8.58
C ILE A 23 21.69 -15.73 -9.22
N LEU A 24 21.58 -16.15 -10.48
CA LEU A 24 20.30 -16.23 -11.19
C LEU A 24 19.32 -17.20 -10.50
N ILE A 25 19.79 -18.37 -10.07
CA ILE A 25 18.98 -19.34 -9.32
C ILE A 25 18.56 -18.75 -7.97
N SER A 26 19.48 -18.10 -7.26
CA SER A 26 19.19 -17.46 -5.96
C SER A 26 18.14 -16.37 -6.09
N LEU A 27 18.23 -15.54 -7.14
CA LEU A 27 17.23 -14.51 -7.47
C LEU A 27 15.88 -15.13 -7.83
N GLY A 28 15.86 -16.21 -8.62
CA GLY A 28 14.64 -16.95 -8.93
C GLY A 28 13.94 -17.48 -7.67
N ASN A 29 14.69 -18.15 -6.79
CA ASN A 29 14.18 -18.67 -5.52
C ASN A 29 13.68 -17.55 -4.61
N TRP A 30 14.41 -16.44 -4.52
CA TRP A 30 13.99 -15.27 -3.75
C TRP A 30 12.67 -14.70 -4.27
N GLN A 31 12.47 -14.62 -5.59
CA GLN A 31 11.21 -14.16 -6.17
C GLN A 31 10.04 -15.11 -5.85
N VAL A 32 10.26 -16.43 -5.86
CA VAL A 32 9.22 -17.40 -5.46
C VAL A 32 8.86 -17.26 -3.98
N ALA A 33 9.85 -17.14 -3.09
CA ALA A 33 9.61 -16.89 -1.67
C ALA A 33 8.86 -15.57 -1.46
N ARG A 34 9.22 -14.52 -2.22
CA ARG A 34 8.56 -13.21 -2.16
C ARG A 34 7.13 -13.25 -2.69
N LEU A 35 6.87 -14.05 -3.73
CA LEU A 35 5.53 -14.31 -4.26
C LEU A 35 4.64 -14.89 -3.17
N ALA A 36 5.05 -16.00 -2.55
CA ALA A 36 4.28 -16.68 -1.52
C ALA A 36 4.03 -15.78 -0.30
N TRP A 37 5.06 -15.05 0.15
CA TRP A 37 4.92 -14.06 1.22
C TRP A 37 3.88 -12.98 0.88
N LYS A 38 3.88 -12.48 -0.36
CA LYS A 38 2.94 -11.45 -0.78
C LYS A 38 1.52 -12.00 -0.92
N GLU A 39 1.36 -13.22 -1.41
CA GLU A 39 0.07 -13.90 -1.48
C GLU A 39 -0.55 -14.09 -0.09
N GLN A 40 0.26 -14.46 0.91
CA GLN A 40 -0.21 -14.55 2.29
C GLN A 40 -0.72 -13.20 2.80
N LEU A 41 0.03 -12.11 2.60
CA LEU A 41 -0.40 -10.77 3.02
C LEU A 41 -1.71 -10.34 2.35
N ILE A 42 -1.89 -10.67 1.06
CA ILE A 42 -3.13 -10.39 0.33
C ILE A 42 -4.28 -11.20 0.94
N SER A 43 -4.08 -12.50 1.16
CA SER A 43 -5.08 -13.37 1.77
C SER A 43 -5.47 -12.92 3.18
N ASP A 44 -4.52 -12.43 3.98
CA ASP A 44 -4.77 -11.92 5.31
C ASP A 44 -5.60 -10.62 5.28
N VAL A 45 -5.39 -9.77 4.27
CA VAL A 45 -6.21 -8.56 4.07
C VAL A 45 -7.59 -8.92 3.56
N ASP A 46 -7.70 -9.81 2.57
CA ASP A 46 -8.98 -10.23 2.00
C ASP A 46 -9.87 -10.89 3.07
N SER A 47 -9.29 -11.72 3.94
CA SER A 47 -10.03 -12.33 5.05
C SER A 47 -10.49 -11.31 6.10
N ARG A 48 -9.67 -10.29 6.40
CA ARG A 48 -10.03 -9.18 7.29
C ARG A 48 -11.17 -8.34 6.71
N VAL A 49 -11.06 -7.92 5.45
CA VAL A 49 -12.09 -7.09 4.80
C VAL A 49 -13.45 -7.80 4.77
N ALA A 50 -13.45 -9.13 4.63
CA ALA A 50 -14.65 -9.94 4.62
C ALA A 50 -15.23 -10.24 6.02
N SER A 51 -14.54 -9.88 7.11
CA SER A 51 -15.03 -10.16 8.46
C SER A 51 -16.18 -9.23 8.86
N ALA A 52 -16.99 -9.66 9.83
CA ALA A 52 -17.99 -8.77 10.43
C ALA A 52 -17.29 -7.56 11.09
N PRO A 53 -17.89 -6.35 11.04
CA PRO A 53 -17.35 -5.19 11.75
C PRO A 53 -17.28 -5.43 13.25
N ILE A 54 -16.13 -5.10 13.83
CA ILE A 54 -15.94 -5.05 15.29
C ILE A 54 -16.16 -3.63 15.80
N GLU A 55 -16.31 -3.44 17.10
CA GLU A 55 -16.28 -2.09 17.68
C GLU A 55 -14.90 -1.46 17.47
N ALA A 56 -14.86 -0.18 17.09
CA ALA A 56 -13.62 0.55 16.90
C ALA A 56 -12.82 0.59 18.21
N PRO A 57 -11.55 0.12 18.23
CA PRO A 57 -10.79 0.00 19.47
C PRO A 57 -10.60 1.33 20.19
N GLY A 58 -11.04 1.41 21.45
CA GLY A 58 -10.90 2.59 22.30
C GLY A 58 -9.52 2.72 22.96
N PRO A 59 -9.31 3.77 23.78
CA PRO A 59 -8.03 4.07 24.43
C PRO A 59 -7.34 2.88 25.12
N ASP A 60 -8.11 2.06 25.83
CA ASP A 60 -7.61 0.90 26.57
C ASP A 60 -7.02 -0.21 25.67
N GLN A 61 -7.34 -0.19 24.38
CA GLN A 61 -6.93 -1.20 23.41
C GLN A 61 -5.83 -0.71 22.46
N TRP A 62 -5.57 0.60 22.39
CA TRP A 62 -4.64 1.20 21.40
C TRP A 62 -3.22 0.64 21.46
N ALA A 63 -2.75 0.21 22.63
CA ALA A 63 -1.43 -0.42 22.77
C ALA A 63 -1.28 -1.72 21.95
N SER A 64 -2.39 -2.39 21.62
CA SER A 64 -2.43 -3.61 20.80
C SER A 64 -2.79 -3.36 19.34
N VAL A 65 -3.21 -2.14 18.99
CA VAL A 65 -3.61 -1.78 17.63
C VAL A 65 -2.36 -1.48 16.81
N SER A 66 -2.19 -2.19 15.69
CA SER A 66 -1.08 -1.96 14.77
C SER A 66 -1.51 -2.14 13.33
N ARG A 67 -0.78 -1.48 12.42
CA ARG A 67 -0.99 -1.58 10.98
C ARG A 67 -0.96 -3.02 10.48
N ASP A 68 0.00 -3.81 10.93
CA ASP A 68 0.22 -5.16 10.39
C ASP A 68 -0.97 -6.09 10.64
N THR A 69 -1.60 -5.95 11.81
CA THR A 69 -2.68 -6.81 12.26
C THR A 69 -4.08 -6.24 12.03
N HIS A 70 -4.25 -4.91 11.96
CA HIS A 70 -5.57 -4.28 11.92
C HIS A 70 -5.87 -3.45 10.67
N VAL A 71 -4.90 -3.24 9.76
CA VAL A 71 -5.20 -2.50 8.52
C VAL A 71 -6.30 -3.21 7.74
N TYR A 72 -7.27 -2.42 7.27
CA TYR A 72 -8.49 -2.88 6.60
C TYR A 72 -9.46 -3.71 7.43
N THR A 73 -9.28 -3.81 8.75
CA THR A 73 -10.31 -4.42 9.62
C THR A 73 -11.57 -3.54 9.60
N PRO A 74 -12.75 -4.11 9.29
CA PRO A 74 -14.01 -3.39 9.38
C PRO A 74 -14.30 -3.06 10.85
N VAL A 75 -14.62 -1.80 11.10
CA VAL A 75 -14.96 -1.28 12.43
C VAL A 75 -16.23 -0.46 12.41
N THR A 76 -16.96 -0.47 13.51
CA THR A 76 -18.12 0.37 13.76
C THR A 76 -17.82 1.32 14.92
N VAL A 77 -18.18 2.59 14.75
CA VAL A 77 -18.04 3.64 15.77
C VAL A 77 -19.32 4.45 15.86
N THR A 78 -19.71 4.82 17.08
CA THR A 78 -20.88 5.67 17.36
C THR A 78 -20.42 6.97 17.98
N GLY A 79 -21.01 8.09 17.56
CA GLY A 79 -20.59 9.42 18.00
C GLY A 79 -21.14 10.55 17.16
N THR A 80 -20.49 11.71 17.18
CA THR A 80 -20.92 12.92 16.47
C THR A 80 -19.77 13.52 15.66
N TYR A 81 -20.09 14.12 14.52
CA TYR A 81 -19.09 14.86 13.74
C TYR A 81 -18.85 16.25 14.32
N ASP A 82 -17.58 16.67 14.32
CA ASP A 82 -17.20 18.08 14.39
C ASP A 82 -16.88 18.58 12.98
N HIS A 83 -17.90 19.10 12.28
CA HIS A 83 -17.77 19.57 10.90
C HIS A 83 -16.95 20.87 10.76
N ALA A 84 -16.61 21.54 11.87
CA ALA A 84 -15.68 22.67 11.83
C ALA A 84 -14.21 22.20 11.71
N SER A 85 -13.95 20.93 12.02
CA SER A 85 -12.62 20.33 12.10
C SER A 85 -12.43 19.30 10.98
N GLU A 86 -12.02 19.78 9.80
CA GLU A 86 -11.75 18.94 8.63
C GLU A 86 -10.32 19.08 8.11
N VAL A 87 -9.81 17.97 7.56
CA VAL A 87 -8.59 17.86 6.77
C VAL A 87 -8.97 17.51 5.34
N HIS A 88 -8.50 18.29 4.36
CA HIS A 88 -8.78 18.02 2.95
C HIS A 88 -7.55 17.43 2.26
N VAL A 89 -7.63 16.15 1.91
CA VAL A 89 -6.55 15.43 1.22
C VAL A 89 -6.81 15.46 -0.27
N TRP A 90 -5.96 16.14 -1.04
CA TRP A 90 -6.09 16.19 -2.48
C TRP A 90 -6.00 14.77 -3.07
N PHE A 91 -6.94 14.45 -3.95
CA PHE A 91 -7.04 13.14 -4.54
C PHE A 91 -7.64 13.23 -5.95
N ALA A 92 -7.01 12.55 -6.91
CA ALA A 92 -7.54 12.42 -8.26
C ALA A 92 -8.25 11.07 -8.40
N LEU A 93 -9.57 11.06 -8.24
CA LEU A 93 -10.38 9.85 -8.30
C LEU A 93 -10.65 9.44 -9.75
N GLY A 94 -9.80 8.58 -10.31
CA GLY A 94 -9.90 8.16 -11.71
C GLY A 94 -10.93 7.06 -11.99
N ARG A 95 -11.28 6.22 -11.00
CA ARG A 95 -12.24 5.11 -11.13
C ARG A 95 -13.10 5.03 -9.88
N PRO A 96 -14.24 5.74 -9.84
CA PRO A 96 -15.08 5.78 -8.66
C PRO A 96 -15.75 4.43 -8.42
N GLN A 97 -15.81 4.02 -7.14
CA GLN A 97 -16.46 2.77 -6.70
C GLN A 97 -17.63 3.05 -5.74
N GLY A 98 -17.52 4.12 -4.96
CA GLY A 98 -18.49 4.53 -3.96
C GLY A 98 -19.72 5.26 -4.53
N GLY A 99 -19.60 5.84 -5.72
CA GLY A 99 -20.69 6.57 -6.38
C GLY A 99 -20.35 7.12 -7.76
N ALA A 100 -21.05 8.17 -8.18
CA ALA A 100 -20.99 8.71 -9.54
C ALA A 100 -19.90 9.78 -9.75
N TYR A 101 -19.34 10.34 -8.68
CA TYR A 101 -18.38 11.45 -8.77
C TYR A 101 -16.95 10.94 -8.96
N GLY A 102 -16.17 11.63 -9.79
CA GLY A 102 -14.75 11.35 -10.03
C GLY A 102 -14.02 12.57 -10.57
N GLY A 103 -12.72 12.43 -10.84
CA GLY A 103 -11.84 13.50 -11.28
C GLY A 103 -11.01 14.11 -10.12
N PRO A 104 -10.43 15.30 -10.33
CA PRO A 104 -9.67 15.99 -9.29
C PRO A 104 -10.60 16.49 -8.16
N GLY A 105 -10.16 16.32 -6.93
CA GLY A 105 -10.91 16.78 -5.76
C GLY A 105 -10.20 16.42 -4.46
N TYR A 106 -11.00 16.17 -3.43
CA TYR A 106 -10.51 15.98 -2.07
C TYR A 106 -11.20 14.83 -1.37
N LEU A 107 -10.46 14.11 -0.54
CA LEU A 107 -11.01 13.26 0.51
C LEU A 107 -11.21 14.13 1.75
N ILE A 108 -12.41 14.06 2.33
CA ILE A 108 -12.80 14.84 3.49
C ILE A 108 -12.62 14.00 4.75
N LEU A 109 -11.60 14.31 5.53
CA LEU A 109 -11.32 13.67 6.81
C LEU A 109 -11.80 14.60 7.93
N SER A 110 -12.78 14.16 8.71
CA SER A 110 -13.37 14.97 9.78
C SER A 110 -13.06 14.36 11.14
N ARG A 111 -12.93 15.22 12.15
CA ARG A 111 -12.97 14.78 13.54
C ARG A 111 -14.34 14.16 13.84
N PHE A 112 -14.32 12.99 14.48
CA PHE A 112 -15.50 12.31 14.99
C PHE A 112 -15.32 12.03 16.48
N ILE A 113 -16.19 12.60 17.29
CA ILE A 113 -16.18 12.46 18.76
C ILE A 113 -17.05 11.27 19.10
N THR A 114 -16.45 10.20 19.61
CA THR A 114 -17.18 8.97 19.94
C THR A 114 -18.08 9.17 21.15
N SER A 115 -19.14 8.34 21.28
CA SER A 115 -20.03 8.36 22.46
C SER A 115 -19.30 7.99 23.76
N GLN A 116 -18.08 7.43 23.67
CA GLN A 116 -17.19 7.15 24.79
C GLN A 116 -16.23 8.33 25.12
N GLY A 117 -16.29 9.43 24.37
CA GLY A 117 -15.57 10.67 24.65
C GLY A 117 -14.12 10.72 24.16
N TRP A 118 -13.72 9.81 23.26
CA TRP A 118 -12.45 9.86 22.54
C TRP A 118 -12.66 10.27 21.08
N ASP A 119 -11.58 10.66 20.41
CA ASP A 119 -11.59 11.20 19.05
C ASP A 119 -11.07 10.18 18.04
N VAL A 120 -11.70 10.11 16.88
CA VAL A 120 -11.17 9.42 15.70
C VAL A 120 -11.35 10.27 14.46
N ILE A 121 -10.38 10.21 13.57
CA ILE A 121 -10.48 10.87 12.27
C ILE A 121 -11.21 9.93 11.32
N VAL A 122 -12.32 10.38 10.75
CA VAL A 122 -13.12 9.62 9.79
C VAL A 122 -12.96 10.23 8.40
N ASN A 123 -12.42 9.47 7.46
CA ASN A 123 -12.52 9.80 6.04
C ASN A 123 -13.94 9.52 5.56
N ARG A 124 -14.69 10.60 5.35
CA ARG A 124 -16.08 10.58 4.91
C ARG A 124 -16.23 10.20 3.44
N GLY A 125 -15.20 10.44 2.65
CA GLY A 125 -15.20 10.15 1.22
C GLY A 125 -14.74 11.30 0.33
N PHE A 126 -14.91 11.10 -0.97
CA PHE A 126 -14.46 12.01 -2.02
C PHE A 126 -15.47 13.13 -2.31
N VAL A 127 -14.97 14.34 -2.58
CA VAL A 127 -15.72 15.45 -3.15
C VAL A 127 -14.96 16.04 -4.35
N PRO A 128 -15.64 16.51 -5.41
CA PRO A 128 -15.00 17.30 -6.46
C PRO A 128 -14.34 18.57 -5.91
N ASP A 129 -13.35 19.10 -6.62
CA ASP A 129 -12.59 20.30 -6.22
C ASP A 129 -13.47 21.49 -5.81
N ALA A 130 -14.52 21.78 -6.58
CA ALA A 130 -15.48 22.85 -6.30
C ALA A 130 -16.29 22.66 -5.01
N MET A 131 -16.32 21.44 -4.45
CA MET A 131 -17.09 21.04 -3.27
C MET A 131 -16.19 20.80 -2.04
N LYS A 132 -14.94 21.29 -2.09
CA LYS A 132 -13.94 21.14 -1.02
C LYS A 132 -14.46 21.68 0.32
N GLU A 133 -14.88 22.94 0.32
CA GLU A 133 -15.22 23.68 1.54
C GLU A 133 -16.59 23.28 2.10
N PRO A 134 -16.79 23.13 3.42
CA PRO A 134 -18.06 22.70 4.01
C PRO A 134 -19.28 23.50 3.55
N GLN A 135 -19.13 24.81 3.34
CA GLN A 135 -20.22 25.71 2.93
C GLN A 135 -20.75 25.41 1.53
N SER A 136 -19.97 24.73 0.70
CA SER A 136 -20.38 24.28 -0.64
C SER A 136 -21.25 23.01 -0.62
N ARG A 137 -21.34 22.34 0.54
CA ARG A 137 -22.03 21.06 0.73
C ARG A 137 -22.78 21.00 2.08
N PRO A 138 -23.66 21.98 2.38
CA PRO A 138 -24.32 22.12 3.68
C PRO A 138 -25.19 20.92 4.06
N GLU A 139 -25.76 20.22 3.08
CA GLU A 139 -26.55 18.99 3.25
C GLU A 139 -25.76 17.84 3.89
N THR A 140 -24.43 17.95 3.87
CA THR A 140 -23.53 16.93 4.41
C THR A 140 -23.21 17.17 5.89
N LEU A 141 -23.58 18.33 6.44
CA LEU A 141 -23.26 18.73 7.82
C LEU A 141 -24.31 18.18 8.79
N VAL A 142 -24.47 16.86 8.82
CA VAL A 142 -25.44 16.18 9.68
C VAL A 142 -25.14 16.42 11.15
N GLU A 143 -26.19 16.74 11.91
CA GLU A 143 -26.13 16.93 13.35
C GLU A 143 -26.60 15.67 14.09
N GLY A 144 -26.17 15.55 15.35
CA GLY A 144 -26.56 14.45 16.23
C GLY A 144 -25.74 13.16 16.05
N GLU A 145 -26.11 12.15 16.84
CA GLU A 145 -25.36 10.89 16.92
C GLU A 145 -25.53 10.05 15.65
N GLN A 146 -24.40 9.52 15.17
CA GLN A 146 -24.30 8.67 14.00
C GLN A 146 -23.60 7.37 14.40
N THR A 147 -24.03 6.26 13.81
CA THR A 147 -23.30 4.99 13.85
C THR A 147 -22.71 4.75 12.48
N LEU A 148 -21.39 4.67 12.40
CA LEU A 148 -20.63 4.61 11.17
C LEU A 148 -19.84 3.31 11.10
N THR A 149 -19.89 2.65 9.96
CA THR A 149 -19.00 1.52 9.63
C THR A 149 -17.94 1.96 8.61
N GLY A 150 -16.72 1.50 8.80
CA GLY A 150 -15.62 1.80 7.90
C GLY A 150 -14.48 0.81 8.04
N LEU A 151 -13.42 1.01 7.26
CA LEU A 151 -12.21 0.23 7.33
C LEU A 151 -11.16 0.97 8.16
N MET A 152 -10.51 0.27 9.09
CA MET A 152 -9.40 0.86 9.85
C MET A 152 -8.18 1.09 8.97
N ARG A 153 -7.60 2.29 9.08
CA ARG A 153 -6.47 2.76 8.30
C ARG A 153 -5.43 3.43 9.20
N PHE A 154 -4.20 3.45 8.70
CA PHE A 154 -3.03 3.92 9.43
C PHE A 154 -2.23 4.90 8.59
N ASP A 155 -1.19 5.48 9.18
CA ASP A 155 -0.23 6.38 8.52
C ASP A 155 0.23 5.83 7.18
N GLU A 156 0.12 6.65 6.15
CA GLU A 156 0.61 6.31 4.82
C GLU A 156 2.15 6.39 4.78
N PRO A 157 2.82 5.70 3.85
CA PRO A 157 4.27 5.84 3.73
C PRO A 157 4.67 7.29 3.45
N LYS A 158 5.47 7.88 4.36
CA LYS A 158 6.06 9.20 4.23
C LYS A 158 7.59 9.07 4.18
N ASN A 159 8.22 9.72 3.21
CA ASN A 159 9.69 9.73 3.06
C ASN A 159 10.19 11.17 2.84
N TRP A 160 11.51 11.35 2.71
CA TRP A 160 12.13 12.67 2.59
C TRP A 160 11.67 13.49 1.37
N ASN A 161 11.07 12.84 0.37
CA ASN A 161 10.53 13.47 -0.84
C ASN A 161 8.99 13.55 -0.85
N SER A 162 8.32 13.16 0.23
CA SER A 162 6.88 13.34 0.37
C SER A 162 6.55 14.84 0.50
N PRO A 163 5.61 15.39 -0.29
CA PRO A 163 5.20 16.78 -0.16
C PRO A 163 4.70 17.07 1.26
N ALA A 164 5.15 18.19 1.83
CA ALA A 164 4.56 18.70 3.07
C ALA A 164 3.13 19.19 2.80
N ALA A 165 2.26 19.04 3.80
CA ALA A 165 0.91 19.60 3.73
C ALA A 165 0.94 21.14 3.77
N ASP A 166 0.11 21.79 2.96
CA ASP A 166 -0.16 23.22 3.06
C ASP A 166 -1.24 23.43 4.13
N LYS A 167 -0.80 23.64 5.38
CA LYS A 167 -1.70 23.83 6.53
C LYS A 167 -2.52 25.13 6.44
N ILE A 168 -2.06 26.13 5.67
CA ILE A 168 -2.77 27.39 5.50
C ILE A 168 -3.95 27.19 4.54
N LYS A 169 -3.73 26.50 3.42
CA LYS A 169 -4.79 26.19 2.44
C LYS A 169 -5.60 24.94 2.79
N ASN A 170 -5.22 24.24 3.87
CA ASN A 170 -5.72 22.92 4.24
C ASN A 170 -5.64 21.92 3.08
N VAL A 171 -4.46 21.78 2.46
CA VAL A 171 -4.25 20.83 1.37
C VAL A 171 -3.20 19.81 1.77
N TRP A 172 -3.65 18.58 1.92
CA TRP A 172 -2.85 17.43 2.33
C TRP A 172 -2.65 16.48 1.16
N ILE A 173 -1.53 15.76 1.17
CA ILE A 173 -1.21 14.73 0.16
C ILE A 173 -1.06 13.38 0.83
N VAL A 174 -0.29 13.32 1.92
CA VAL A 174 -0.05 12.10 2.70
C VAL A 174 -0.82 12.19 4.01
N ARG A 175 -1.58 11.14 4.34
CA ARG A 175 -2.32 11.05 5.61
C ARG A 175 -1.41 10.49 6.69
N GLN A 176 -1.04 11.34 7.64
CA GLN A 176 -0.41 10.96 8.90
C GLN A 176 -1.37 11.33 10.04
N VAL A 177 -1.82 10.35 10.82
CA VAL A 177 -2.78 10.50 11.92
C VAL A 177 -2.31 11.59 12.88
N ASN A 178 -1.07 11.51 13.34
CA ASN A 178 -0.53 12.47 14.30
C ASN A 178 -0.48 13.90 13.73
N GLU A 179 -0.04 14.07 12.47
CA GLU A 179 0.03 15.40 11.87
C GLU A 179 -1.36 16.01 11.64
N MET A 180 -2.34 15.18 11.25
CA MET A 180 -3.73 15.61 11.08
C MET A 180 -4.36 15.93 12.44
N ALA A 181 -4.14 15.10 13.46
CA ALA A 181 -4.61 15.34 14.82
C ALA A 181 -4.03 16.64 15.40
N ASP A 182 -2.73 16.88 15.22
CA ASP A 182 -2.06 18.12 15.61
C ASP A 182 -2.66 19.34 14.90
N TYR A 183 -2.94 19.22 13.59
CA TYR A 183 -3.57 20.29 12.80
C TYR A 183 -4.97 20.62 13.31
N LEU A 184 -5.74 19.58 13.66
CA LEU A 184 -7.09 19.68 14.23
C LEU A 184 -7.07 20.02 15.74
N LYS A 185 -5.89 20.17 16.35
CA LYS A 185 -5.69 20.48 17.78
C LYS A 185 -6.35 19.45 18.70
N LEU A 186 -6.30 18.17 18.33
CA LEU A 186 -6.83 17.08 19.13
C LEU A 186 -5.87 16.72 20.27
N ASP A 187 -6.40 16.16 21.36
CA ASP A 187 -5.60 15.63 22.45
C ASP A 187 -5.00 14.27 22.03
N PRO A 188 -3.66 14.12 21.92
CA PRO A 188 -3.05 12.86 21.53
C PRO A 188 -3.38 11.70 22.47
N ALA A 189 -3.65 11.97 23.75
CA ALA A 189 -4.02 10.94 24.72
C ALA A 189 -5.46 10.42 24.52
N LYS A 190 -6.28 11.14 23.76
CA LYS A 190 -7.67 10.81 23.46
C LYS A 190 -7.94 10.62 21.97
N THR A 191 -6.92 10.64 21.13
CA THR A 191 -7.08 10.45 19.68
C THR A 191 -6.61 9.06 19.27
N ALA A 192 -7.47 8.33 18.56
CA ALA A 192 -7.13 7.02 18.04
C ALA A 192 -5.86 7.06 17.16
N PRO A 193 -4.93 6.09 17.27
CA PRO A 193 -3.72 6.02 16.45
C PRO A 193 -3.99 5.50 15.03
N TYR A 194 -5.24 5.60 14.58
CA TYR A 194 -5.74 5.13 13.31
C TYR A 194 -6.88 6.06 12.85
N TRP A 195 -7.20 6.01 11.56
CA TRP A 195 -8.36 6.69 10.99
C TRP A 195 -9.30 5.66 10.37
N ILE A 196 -10.57 6.04 10.17
CA ILE A 196 -11.60 5.14 9.63
C ILE A 196 -11.98 5.62 8.23
N ASP A 197 -11.93 4.75 7.24
CA ASP A 197 -12.37 5.02 5.86
C ASP A 197 -13.79 4.50 5.68
N LEU A 198 -14.78 5.37 5.52
CA LEU A 198 -16.17 4.95 5.44
C LEU A 198 -16.41 3.99 4.27
N THR A 199 -17.16 2.93 4.52
CA THR A 199 -17.63 2.04 3.46
C THR A 199 -18.77 2.68 2.67
N GLN A 200 -19.08 2.12 1.51
CA GLN A 200 -20.16 2.62 0.67
C GLN A 200 -21.50 2.62 1.42
N GLY A 201 -22.28 3.70 1.28
CA GLY A 201 -23.59 3.86 1.92
C GLY A 201 -23.55 4.27 3.39
N GLN A 202 -22.36 4.55 3.95
CA GLN A 202 -22.21 5.09 5.30
C GLN A 202 -22.12 6.62 5.27
N GLY A 203 -22.63 7.28 6.31
CA GLY A 203 -22.72 8.73 6.38
C GLY A 203 -23.87 9.29 5.55
N VAL A 204 -23.59 10.30 4.73
CA VAL A 204 -24.59 10.99 3.89
C VAL A 204 -24.57 10.40 2.48
N ASN A 205 -25.75 10.16 1.90
CA ASN A 205 -25.86 9.72 0.52
C ASN A 205 -25.37 10.81 -0.44
N GLY A 206 -24.48 10.45 -1.37
CA GLY A 206 -23.92 11.36 -2.36
C GLY A 206 -22.53 11.84 -1.98
N LEU A 207 -22.41 13.07 -1.50
CA LEU A 207 -21.13 13.68 -1.11
C LEU A 207 -21.06 13.85 0.42
N PRO A 208 -19.86 13.78 1.03
CA PRO A 208 -18.67 13.12 0.51
C PRO A 208 -18.93 11.65 0.16
N GLN A 209 -18.41 11.20 -0.99
CA GLN A 209 -18.63 9.88 -1.55
C GLN A 209 -17.74 8.85 -0.84
N GLY A 210 -18.27 8.18 0.17
CA GLY A 210 -17.61 7.08 0.88
C GLY A 210 -17.46 5.81 0.03
N GLY A 211 -16.65 4.86 0.48
CA GLY A 211 -16.43 3.59 -0.23
C GLY A 211 -15.42 3.66 -1.37
N GLU A 212 -14.51 4.63 -1.37
CA GLU A 212 -13.47 4.79 -2.40
C GLU A 212 -12.17 4.04 -2.08
N THR A 213 -12.13 3.26 -1.00
CA THR A 213 -10.97 2.48 -0.62
C THR A 213 -10.66 1.40 -1.66
N ARG A 214 -9.60 1.61 -2.46
CA ARG A 214 -9.14 0.63 -3.45
C ARG A 214 -8.12 -0.32 -2.84
N ILE A 215 -8.56 -1.54 -2.53
CA ILE A 215 -7.68 -2.62 -2.05
C ILE A 215 -7.20 -3.41 -3.26
N THR A 216 -6.14 -2.93 -3.90
CA THR A 216 -5.50 -3.63 -5.02
C THR A 216 -4.01 -3.79 -4.78
N PHE A 217 -3.51 -5.01 -4.86
CA PHE A 217 -2.11 -5.34 -4.67
C PHE A 217 -1.48 -5.84 -5.96
N THR A 218 -0.46 -5.15 -6.47
CA THR A 218 0.29 -5.62 -7.65
C THR A 218 1.21 -6.77 -7.26
N ASN A 219 1.11 -7.95 -7.88
CA ASN A 219 2.00 -9.08 -7.61
C ASN A 219 2.63 -9.62 -8.90
N THR A 220 3.84 -9.16 -9.23
CA THR A 220 4.58 -9.53 -10.45
C THR A 220 5.73 -10.51 -10.20
N HIS A 221 5.84 -11.05 -8.98
CA HIS A 221 6.99 -11.86 -8.57
C HIS A 221 7.11 -13.17 -9.37
N LEU A 222 6.00 -13.77 -9.82
CA LEU A 222 6.04 -14.94 -10.71
C LEU A 222 6.70 -14.62 -12.05
N GLN A 223 6.36 -13.49 -12.67
CA GLN A 223 6.97 -13.05 -13.94
C GLN A 223 8.48 -12.88 -13.79
N TYR A 224 8.92 -12.27 -12.69
CA TYR A 224 10.35 -12.12 -12.40
C TYR A 224 11.02 -13.47 -12.13
N ALA A 225 10.40 -14.37 -11.36
CA ALA A 225 10.95 -15.71 -11.13
C ALA A 225 11.18 -16.45 -12.45
N LEU A 226 10.20 -16.44 -13.35
CA LEU A 226 10.33 -17.03 -14.70
C LEU A 226 11.45 -16.36 -15.51
N THR A 227 11.62 -15.05 -15.38
CA THR A 227 12.72 -14.33 -16.04
C THR A 227 14.08 -14.82 -15.54
N TRP A 228 14.28 -14.92 -14.22
CA TRP A 228 15.56 -15.34 -13.63
C TRP A 228 15.90 -16.79 -13.96
N PHE A 229 14.93 -17.70 -13.85
CA PHE A 229 15.14 -19.09 -14.23
C PHE A 229 15.32 -19.25 -15.74
N GLY A 230 14.61 -18.48 -16.55
CA GLY A 230 14.80 -18.45 -18.01
C GLY A 230 16.22 -18.02 -18.38
N LEU A 231 16.75 -16.96 -17.77
CA LEU A 231 18.13 -16.51 -17.96
C LEU A 231 19.14 -17.56 -17.50
N ALA A 232 18.87 -18.25 -16.38
CA ALA A 232 19.72 -19.35 -15.90
C ALA A 232 19.79 -20.50 -16.91
N ILE A 233 18.65 -20.89 -17.51
CA ILE A 233 18.59 -21.91 -18.55
C ILE A 233 19.39 -21.48 -19.78
N VAL A 234 19.19 -20.25 -20.27
CA VAL A 234 19.94 -19.72 -21.42
C VAL A 234 21.44 -19.71 -21.15
N LEU A 235 21.87 -19.29 -19.96
CA LEU A 235 23.28 -19.31 -19.55
C LEU A 235 23.85 -20.73 -19.61
N VAL A 236 23.15 -21.73 -19.07
CA VAL A 236 23.58 -23.13 -19.12
C VAL A 236 23.71 -23.62 -20.56
N LEU A 237 22.74 -23.33 -21.42
CA LEU A 237 22.75 -23.75 -22.83
C LEU A 237 23.93 -23.13 -23.60
N VAL A 238 24.12 -21.82 -23.48
CA VAL A 238 25.22 -21.10 -24.14
C VAL A 238 26.57 -21.58 -23.62
N PHE A 239 26.71 -21.75 -22.30
CA PHE A 239 27.92 -22.26 -21.68
C PHE A 239 28.24 -23.69 -22.13
N ALA A 240 27.25 -24.57 -22.24
CA ALA A 240 27.43 -25.94 -22.71
C ALA A 240 27.92 -25.98 -24.17
N VAL A 241 27.35 -25.15 -25.06
CA VAL A 241 27.79 -25.02 -26.45
C VAL A 241 29.23 -24.49 -26.53
N TRP A 242 29.55 -23.46 -25.74
CA TRP A 242 30.91 -22.91 -25.67
C TRP A 242 31.92 -23.96 -25.16
N LEU A 243 31.59 -24.66 -24.08
CA LEU A 243 32.44 -25.68 -23.47
C LEU A 243 32.71 -26.83 -24.45
N PHE A 244 31.68 -27.30 -25.15
CA PHE A 244 31.80 -28.35 -26.15
C PHE A 244 32.74 -27.94 -27.31
N LYS A 245 32.65 -26.70 -27.79
CA LYS A 245 33.57 -26.15 -28.80
C LYS A 245 35.00 -26.04 -28.27
N ALA A 246 35.18 -25.56 -27.04
CA ALA A 246 36.49 -25.39 -26.41
C ALA A 246 37.23 -26.73 -26.22
N ILE A 247 36.50 -27.81 -25.91
CA ILE A 247 37.07 -29.15 -25.74
C ILE A 247 37.45 -29.78 -27.08
N ARG A 248 36.68 -29.53 -28.15
CA ARG A 248 36.84 -30.17 -29.48
C ARG A 248 37.78 -29.43 -30.46
N SER A 249 38.24 -28.24 -30.14
CA SER A 249 39.10 -27.45 -31.04
C SER A 249 40.46 -28.16 -31.29
N PRO A 250 40.84 -28.47 -32.55
CA PRO A 250 42.11 -29.12 -32.89
C PRO A 250 43.33 -28.26 -32.52
N GLN A 251 44.50 -28.89 -32.36
CA GLN A 251 45.77 -28.17 -32.23
C GLN A 251 46.10 -27.54 -33.59
N GLU A 252 46.32 -26.23 -33.66
CA GLU A 252 47.05 -25.68 -34.81
C GLU A 252 48.50 -26.19 -34.77
N PRO A 253 49.04 -26.71 -35.88
CA PRO A 253 50.44 -27.09 -35.95
C PRO A 253 51.30 -25.86 -35.68
N VAL A 254 52.27 -26.00 -34.79
CA VAL A 254 53.30 -24.98 -34.56
C VAL A 254 54.29 -25.10 -35.71
N GLU A 255 54.35 -24.08 -36.57
CA GLU A 255 55.52 -23.83 -37.45
C GLU A 255 56.70 -23.29 -36.63
#